data_AF-A0A661V136-F1
#
_entry.id   AF-A0A661V136-F1
#
_cell.length_a   1.000
_cell.length_b   1.000
_cell.length_c   1.000
_cell.angle_alpha   90.00
_cell.angle_beta   90.00
_cell.angle_gamma   90.00
#
_symmetry.space_group_name_H-M   'P 1'
#
loop_
_entity.id
_entity.type
_entity.pdbx_description
1 polymer ?
#
loop_
_entity_poly.entity_id
_entity_poly.type
_entity_poly.pdbx_seq_one_letter_code
_entity_poly.pdbx_strand_id
1 'polypeptide(L)' 'MFLSGKPGTGKTSLIKEAIARTRTKVGGFYTEEIRSSGIRQGFKIITLDGKEATLAHVNFSSPFQVSKYKVDIDSLN' A
#
# COMPACT_ATOMS: atom_id res chain seq x y z
N MET A 1 9.58 2.73 12.05
CA MET A 1 10.69 2.57 11.09
C MET A 1 10.11 2.53 9.68
N PHE A 2 10.43 3.50 8.82
CA PHE A 2 9.97 3.53 7.42
C PHE A 2 11.01 2.86 6.52
N LEU A 3 10.62 1.83 5.76
CA LEU A 3 11.46 1.15 4.79
C LEU A 3 11.09 1.65 3.39
N SER A 4 11.86 2.59 2.85
CA SER A 4 11.76 3.02 1.46
C SER A 4 12.88 2.41 0.63
N GLY A 5 12.61 2.17 -0.65
CA GLY A 5 13.65 1.95 -1.65
C GLY A 5 13.11 1.31 -2.92
N LYS A 6 13.99 1.21 -3.92
CA LYS A 6 13.62 0.88 -5.30
C LYS A 6 12.82 -0.44 -5.41
N PRO A 7 11.77 -0.49 -6.26
CA PRO A 7 11.03 -1.71 -6.57
C PRO A 7 11.96 -2.87 -6.93
N GLY A 8 11.68 -4.08 -6.46
CA GLY A 8 12.43 -5.30 -6.82
C GLY A 8 13.64 -5.65 -5.95
N THR A 9 13.90 -4.94 -4.84
CA THR A 9 15.10 -5.15 -4.00
C THR A 9 14.93 -6.18 -2.87
N GLY A 10 13.92 -7.05 -2.92
CA GLY A 10 13.74 -8.11 -1.91
C GLY A 10 13.26 -7.62 -0.53
N LYS A 11 12.88 -6.34 -0.39
CA LYS A 11 12.38 -5.77 0.88
C LYS A 11 11.15 -6.49 1.40
N THR A 12 10.24 -6.87 0.51
CA THR A 12 9.03 -7.63 0.86
C THR A 12 9.38 -9.01 1.41
N SER A 13 10.42 -9.66 0.87
CA SER A 13 10.90 -10.95 1.37
C SER A 13 11.61 -10.81 2.72
N LEU A 14 12.46 -9.79 2.89
CA LEU A 14 13.12 -9.50 4.18
C LEU A 14 12.12 -9.15 5.28
N ILE A 15 11.08 -8.37 4.96
CA ILE A 15 10.02 -8.04 5.91
C ILE A 15 9.21 -9.30 6.25
N LYS A 16 8.85 -10.12 5.27
CA LYS A 16 8.15 -11.41 5.50
C LYS A 16 8.97 -12.35 6.39
N GLU A 17 10.28 -12.50 6.14
CA GLU A 17 11.16 -13.33 6.98
C GLU A 17 11.34 -12.77 8.40
N ALA A 18 11.48 -11.45 8.56
CA ALA A 18 11.61 -10.81 9.86
C ALA A 18 10.32 -10.95 10.71
N ILE A 19 9.15 -10.84 10.06
CA ILE A 19 7.84 -11.05 10.69
C ILE A 19 7.64 -12.52 11.07
N ALA A 20 7.99 -13.46 10.18
CA ALA A 20 7.90 -14.89 10.49
C ALA A 20 8.74 -15.30 11.70
N ARG A 21 9.84 -14.58 11.97
CA ARG A 21 10.74 -14.81 13.12
C ARG A 21 10.34 -14.05 14.38
N THR A 22 9.39 -13.13 14.33
CA THR A 22 9.02 -12.27 15.46
C THR A 22 7.58 -12.55 15.89
N ARG A 23 7.37 -13.17 17.05
CA ARG A 23 6.04 -13.46 17.66
C ARG A 23 5.28 -12.20 18.14
N THR A 24 5.60 -11.03 17.61
CA THR A 24 4.97 -9.75 17.99
C THR A 24 4.17 -9.26 16.79
N LYS A 25 2.94 -8.78 17.00
CA LYS A 25 2.12 -8.18 15.92
C LYS A 25 2.85 -6.98 15.32
N VAL A 26 3.62 -7.18 14.25
CA VAL A 26 4.25 -6.11 13.50
C VAL A 26 3.15 -5.41 12.71
N GLY A 27 2.65 -4.30 13.25
CA GLY A 27 1.77 -3.40 12.51
C GLY A 27 2.55 -2.70 11.38
N GLY A 28 1.92 -2.56 10.23
CA GLY A 28 2.50 -1.87 9.09
C GLY A 28 1.79 -2.19 7.78
N PHE A 29 2.10 -1.41 6.75
CA PHE A 29 1.62 -1.60 5.40
C PHE A 29 2.66 -1.11 4.40
N TYR A 30 2.54 -1.56 3.17
CA TYR A 30 3.22 -0.97 2.01
C TYR A 30 2.19 -0.57 0.97
N THR A 31 2.60 0.27 0.02
CA THR A 31 1.71 0.74 -1.05
C THR A 31 2.21 0.28 -2.42
N GLU A 32 1.29 -0.14 -3.27
CA GLU A 32 1.57 -0.48 -4.67
C GLU A 32 0.82 0.48 -5.61
N GLU A 33 1.42 0.79 -6.75
CA GLU A 33 0.77 1.62 -7.76
C GLU A 33 -0.23 0.81 -8.59
N ILE A 34 -1.46 1.30 -8.71
CA ILE A 34 -2.44 0.78 -9.66
C ILE A 34 -2.15 1.47 -11.00
N ARG A 35 -1.77 0.69 -12.02
CA ARG A 35 -1.46 1.19 -13.36
C ARG A 35 -2.39 0.54 -14.39
N SER A 36 -2.82 1.33 -15.37
CA SER A 36 -3.55 0.86 -16.54
C SER A 36 -2.97 1.54 -17.78
N SER A 37 -2.63 0.76 -18.80
CA SER A 37 -1.97 1.23 -20.03
C SER A 37 -0.71 2.09 -19.76
N GLY A 38 0.10 1.70 -18.76
CA GLY A 38 1.30 2.44 -18.36
C GLY A 38 1.06 3.70 -17.53
N ILE A 39 -0.21 4.12 -17.36
CA ILE A 39 -0.59 5.33 -16.61
C ILE A 39 -0.97 4.94 -15.18
N ARG A 40 -0.42 5.64 -14.18
CA ARG A 40 -0.81 5.46 -12.77
C ARG A 40 -2.21 6.00 -12.51
N GLN A 41 -3.11 5.09 -12.17
CA GLN A 41 -4.53 5.31 -11.87
C GLN A 41 -4.80 5.44 -10.37
N GLY A 42 -3.93 4.87 -9.52
CA GLY A 42 -4.15 4.93 -8.08
C GLY A 42 -3.08 4.24 -7.27
N PHE A 43 -3.41 3.98 -6.01
CA PHE A 43 -2.55 3.33 -5.03
C PHE A 43 -3.36 2.31 -4.23
N LYS A 44 -2.80 1.12 -4.07
CA LYS A 44 -3.28 0.09 -3.16
C LYS A 44 -2.45 0.14 -1.88
N ILE A 45 -3.08 -0.06 -0.74
CA ILE A 45 -2.43 -0.29 0.55
C ILE A 45 -2.52 -1.79 0.86
N ILE A 46 -1.41 -2.39 1.27
CA ILE A 46 -1.32 -3.81 1.60
C ILE A 46 -0.68 -3.91 2.98
N THR A 47 -1.42 -4.46 3.92
CA THR A 47 -0.96 -4.67 5.28
C THR A 47 -0.01 -5.87 5.35
N LEU A 48 0.80 -5.91 6.40
CA LEU A 48 1.76 -7.00 6.59
C LEU A 48 1.09 -8.35 6.93
N ASP A 49 -0.16 -8.34 7.40
CA ASP A 49 -1.02 -9.51 7.58
C ASP A 49 -1.80 -9.90 6.30
N GLY A 50 -1.54 -9.23 5.18
CA GLY A 50 -2.03 -9.62 3.85
C GLY A 50 -3.39 -9.06 3.46
N LYS A 51 -3.97 -8.14 4.24
CA LYS A 51 -5.16 -7.39 3.82
C LYS A 51 -4.75 -6.35 2.79
N GLU A 52 -5.64 -6.10 1.83
CA GLU A 52 -5.40 -5.09 0.83
C GLU A 52 -6.64 -4.26 0.54
N ALA A 53 -6.42 -3.01 0.18
CA ALA A 53 -7.48 -2.09 -0.23
C ALA A 53 -6.96 -0.98 -1.15
N THR A 54 -7.84 -0.36 -1.93
CA THR A 54 -7.47 0.80 -2.75
C THR A 54 -7.52 2.06 -1.90
N LEU A 55 -6.35 2.64 -1.61
CA LEU A 55 -6.21 3.85 -0.80
C LEU A 55 -6.65 5.10 -1.58
N ALA A 56 -6.31 5.16 -2.87
CA ALA A 56 -6.66 6.30 -3.71
C ALA A 56 -6.77 5.91 -5.18
N HIS A 57 -7.74 6.48 -5.90
CA HIS A 57 -7.95 6.24 -7.32
C HIS A 57 -8.47 7.50 -8.03
N VAL A 58 -8.16 7.66 -9.32
CA VAL A 58 -8.69 8.77 -10.13
C VAL A 58 -10.21 8.71 -10.33
N ASN A 59 -10.80 7.53 -10.17
CA ASN A 59 -12.23 7.26 -10.40
C ASN A 59 -13.06 7.19 -9.12
N PHE A 60 -12.45 7.44 -7.95
CA PHE A 60 -13.21 7.46 -6.71
C PHE A 60 -14.17 8.64 -6.67
N SER A 61 -15.19 8.53 -5.84
CA SER A 61 -16.01 9.66 -5.41
C SER A 61 -15.71 9.87 -3.94
N SER A 62 -14.92 10.88 -3.62
CA SER A 62 -14.52 11.20 -2.25
C SER A 62 -14.29 12.71 -2.16
N PRO A 63 -14.65 13.36 -1.04
CA PRO A 63 -14.31 14.75 -0.79
C PRO A 63 -12.79 14.94 -0.52
N PHE A 64 -12.07 13.86 -0.21
CA PHE A 64 -10.64 13.90 0.05
C PHE A 64 -9.86 13.68 -1.24
N GLN A 65 -8.95 14.60 -1.56
CA GLN A 65 -8.23 14.60 -2.83
C GLN A 65 -6.79 15.07 -2.65
N VAL A 66 -5.86 14.38 -3.33
CA VAL A 66 -4.46 14.79 -3.48
C VAL A 66 -4.09 14.73 -4.95
N SER A 67 -3.82 15.90 -5.55
CA SER A 67 -3.62 16.02 -7.00
C SER A 67 -4.82 15.43 -7.76
N LYS A 68 -4.61 14.52 -8.71
CA LYS A 68 -5.69 13.86 -9.47
C LYS A 68 -6.32 12.65 -8.75
N TYR A 69 -5.83 12.25 -7.58
CA TYR A 69 -6.29 11.04 -6.89
C TYR A 69 -7.26 11.40 -5.78
N LYS A 70 -8.42 10.76 -5.78
CA LYS A 70 -9.38 10.85 -4.68
C LYS A 70 -9.12 9.71 -3.71
N VAL A 71 -9.16 10.02 -2.41
CA VAL A 71 -8.67 9.18 -1.32
C VAL A 71 -9.84 8.54 -0.59
N ASP A 72 -9.78 7.24 -0.38
CA ASP A 72 -10.71 6.51 0.48
C ASP A 72 -10.07 6.35 1.87
N ILE A 73 -10.59 7.10 2.83
CA ILE A 73 -10.10 7.12 4.22
C ILE A 73 -10.56 5.90 5.03
N ASP A 74 -11.57 5.18 4.54
CA ASP A 74 -12.14 4.00 5.19
C ASP A 74 -11.64 2.70 4.56
N SER A 75 -10.69 2.81 3.63
CA SER A 75 -10.20 1.68 2.82
C SER A 75 -9.71 0.47 3.64
N LEU A 76 -9.32 0.63 4.90
CA LEU A 76 -8.93 -0.48 5.79
C LEU A 76 -9.62 -0.50 7.16
N ASN A 77 -10.72 0.25 7.33
CA ASN A 77 -11.48 0.29 8.59
C ASN A 77 -12.32 -0.98 8.82
#